data_AF-A0A7Y0ZTP6-F1
#
_entry.id   AF-A0A7Y0ZTP6-F1
#
_cell.length_a   1.000
_cell.length_b   1.000
_cell.length_c   1.000
_cell.angle_alpha   90.00
_cell.angle_beta   90.00
_cell.angle_gamma   90.00
#
_symmetry.space_group_name_H-M   'P 1'
#
loop_
_entity.id
_entity.type
_entity.pdbx_description
1 polymer ?
#
loop_
_entity_poly.entity_id
_entity_poly.type
_entity_poly.pdbx_seq_one_letter_code
_entity_poly.pdbx_strand_id
1 'polypeptide(L)'
;MALKDGVELGEQIAELDAKTAKNWSTDGGQGDWETTQLPDRPVIPKRDPIVSGIPAIGELSGVEPTAGGFVSSAKLNAGGYAITDLTPAEKALAQQVTDGLDKSGALTEELVESVSQRQGLKSLEGGKYGSNNGFDHVYMSADGKSVIVLDSKQITGGGSFSRDANEVVQMSDSWVEKVLGRLDKSSEAYKAVDKARENGSLVKGVAGVDRSSGQLIIAKLK
;
A
#
# COMPACT_ATOMS: atom_id res chain seq x y z
N MET A 1 29.78 39.18 -16.89
CA MET A 1 30.70 38.60 -15.90
C MET A 1 30.04 38.76 -14.53
N ALA A 2 29.28 37.75 -14.11
CA ALA A 2 28.42 37.78 -12.94
C ALA A 2 29.12 37.02 -11.81
N LEU A 3 29.70 37.75 -10.86
CA LEU A 3 30.29 37.24 -9.62
C LEU A 3 30.11 38.35 -8.56
N LYS A 4 28.89 38.57 -8.07
CA LYS A 4 28.65 39.42 -6.89
C LYS A 4 27.64 38.85 -5.88
N ASP A 5 26.83 37.86 -6.25
CA ASP A 5 25.73 37.41 -5.35
C ASP A 5 26.15 36.36 -4.30
N GLY A 6 27.37 35.81 -4.38
CA GLY A 6 27.82 34.75 -3.45
C GLY A 6 28.40 35.24 -2.13
N VAL A 7 28.86 36.49 -2.06
CA VAL A 7 29.55 37.03 -0.87
C VAL A 7 28.55 37.60 0.14
N GLU A 8 27.46 38.22 -0.34
CA GLU A 8 26.45 38.86 0.49
C GLU A 8 25.56 37.83 1.25
N LEU A 9 25.38 36.62 0.68
CA LEU A 9 24.70 35.51 1.35
C LEU A 9 25.56 34.86 2.45
N GLY A 10 26.89 34.91 2.33
CA GLY A 10 27.81 34.36 3.32
C GLY A 10 27.87 35.18 4.62
N GLU A 11 27.78 36.52 4.52
CA GLU A 11 27.80 37.41 5.68
C GLU A 11 26.48 37.37 6.48
N GLN A 12 25.34 37.20 5.81
CA GLN A 12 24.03 37.14 6.48
C GLN A 12 23.85 35.86 7.34
N ILE A 13 24.44 34.74 6.92
CA ILE A 13 24.39 33.48 7.67
C ILE A 13 25.28 33.55 8.92
N ALA A 14 26.46 34.18 8.81
CA ALA A 14 27.37 34.36 9.93
C ALA A 14 26.82 35.29 11.04
N GLU A 15 26.04 36.32 10.68
CA GLU A 15 25.37 37.19 11.66
C GLU A 15 24.19 36.51 12.39
N LEU A 16 23.50 35.58 11.73
CA LEU A 16 22.40 34.80 12.33
C LEU A 16 22.93 33.77 13.33
N ASP A 17 24.05 33.12 13.03
CA ASP A 17 24.69 32.16 13.93
C ASP A 17 25.32 32.85 15.15
N ALA A 18 25.92 34.03 14.97
CA ALA A 18 26.48 34.82 16.08
C ALA A 18 25.41 35.40 17.03
N LYS A 19 24.21 35.73 16.52
CA LYS A 19 23.06 36.15 17.37
C LYS A 19 22.45 34.97 18.11
N THR A 20 22.43 33.79 17.51
CA THR A 20 21.86 32.59 18.12
C THR A 20 22.77 32.01 19.21
N ALA A 21 24.09 32.09 19.03
CA ALA A 21 25.07 31.64 20.02
C ALA A 21 25.20 32.56 21.25
N LYS A 22 24.77 33.83 21.17
CA LYS A 22 24.80 34.78 22.31
C LYS A 22 23.68 34.55 23.34
N ASN A 23 22.65 33.77 22.99
CA ASN A 23 21.48 33.53 23.84
C ASN A 23 21.53 32.22 24.63
N TRP A 24 22.65 31.51 24.64
CA TRP A 24 22.86 30.35 25.51
C TRP A 24 23.98 30.65 26.52
N SER A 25 23.62 31.35 27.59
CA SER A 25 24.44 31.44 28.81
C SER A 25 23.74 30.64 29.90
N THR A 26 24.37 29.55 30.33
CA THR A 26 24.05 28.80 31.54
C THR A 26 24.72 29.46 32.73
N ASP A 27 23.95 30.12 33.61
CA ASP A 27 24.26 30.15 35.05
C ASP A 27 23.02 30.58 35.86
N GLY A 28 22.90 30.05 37.08
CA GLY A 28 21.67 30.01 37.87
C GLY A 28 21.29 31.28 38.63
N GLY A 29 20.02 31.33 39.07
CA GLY A 29 19.53 32.32 40.04
C GLY A 29 18.00 32.39 40.12
N GLN A 30 17.45 32.21 41.33
CA GLN A 30 16.02 32.14 41.68
C GLN A 30 15.21 33.41 41.34
N GLY A 31 13.92 33.21 41.02
CA GLY A 31 12.89 34.27 41.05
C GLY A 31 11.54 33.83 40.46
N ASP A 32 10.58 33.50 41.32
CA ASP A 32 9.20 33.18 40.96
C ASP A 32 8.43 34.41 40.45
N TRP A 33 7.72 34.27 39.32
CA TRP A 33 6.49 35.03 39.04
C TRP A 33 5.59 34.30 38.03
N GLU A 34 4.37 34.06 38.51
CA GLU A 34 3.10 33.63 37.94
C GLU A 34 2.92 33.14 36.49
N THR A 35 2.07 32.10 36.45
CA THR A 35 1.43 31.40 35.34
C THR A 35 0.98 32.26 34.15
N THR A 36 1.33 31.81 32.95
CA THR A 36 0.41 31.88 31.81
C THR A 36 0.47 30.52 31.11
N GLN A 37 -0.43 29.61 31.51
CA GLN A 37 -0.65 28.36 30.77
C GLN A 37 -1.09 28.73 29.34
N LEU A 38 -0.18 28.53 28.38
CA LEU A 38 -0.54 28.41 26.97
C LEU A 38 -1.51 27.22 26.87
N PRO A 39 -2.67 27.35 26.19
CA PRO A 39 -3.59 26.23 26.07
C PRO A 39 -2.85 25.06 25.40
N ASP A 40 -2.98 23.88 26.00
CA ASP A 40 -2.41 22.64 25.49
C ASP A 40 -2.69 22.55 23.98
N ARG A 41 -1.65 22.74 23.17
CA ARG A 41 -1.73 22.34 21.77
C ARG A 41 -2.07 20.86 21.82
N PRO A 42 -3.15 20.40 21.18
CA PRO A 42 -3.40 18.97 21.10
C PRO A 42 -2.13 18.35 20.53
N VAL A 43 -1.50 17.50 21.33
CA VAL A 43 -0.46 16.59 20.84
C VAL A 43 -1.21 15.74 19.85
N ILE A 44 -1.15 16.10 18.57
CA ILE A 44 -1.59 15.22 17.51
C ILE A 44 -0.70 14.00 17.70
N PRO A 45 -1.26 12.84 18.11
CA PRO A 45 -0.44 11.64 18.25
C PRO A 45 0.27 11.50 16.92
N LYS A 46 1.61 11.37 16.98
CA LYS A 46 2.39 11.02 15.80
C LYS A 46 1.67 9.82 15.21
N ARG A 47 1.00 9.99 14.07
CA ARG A 47 0.39 8.86 13.36
C ARG A 47 1.48 7.81 13.32
N ASP A 48 1.17 6.62 13.80
CA ASP A 48 2.07 5.49 13.57
C ASP A 48 2.46 5.56 12.09
N PRO A 49 3.76 5.48 11.76
CA PRO A 49 4.18 5.54 10.37
C PRO A 49 3.29 4.56 9.62
N ILE A 50 2.63 5.03 8.55
CA ILE A 50 1.87 4.15 7.66
C ILE A 50 2.81 2.99 7.38
N VAL A 51 2.46 1.81 7.88
CA VAL A 51 3.29 0.63 7.76
C VAL A 51 3.25 0.30 6.28
N SER A 52 4.25 0.77 5.52
CA SER A 52 4.34 0.60 4.09
C SER A 52 4.51 -0.89 3.80
N GLY A 53 3.40 -1.60 3.66
CA GLY A 53 3.37 -3.05 3.59
C GLY A 53 1.95 -3.54 3.32
N ILE A 54 1.86 -4.63 2.57
CA ILE A 54 0.61 -5.28 2.15
C ILE A 54 -0.39 -5.42 3.31
N PRO A 55 -0.01 -5.74 4.57
CA PRO A 55 -0.95 -5.79 5.69
C PRO A 55 -1.76 -4.51 5.93
N ALA A 56 -1.21 -3.33 5.64
CA ALA A 56 -1.84 -2.03 5.88
C ALA A 56 -2.86 -1.63 4.80
N ILE A 57 -3.10 -2.48 3.78
CA ILE A 57 -4.06 -2.17 2.70
C ILE A 57 -5.47 -1.83 3.22
N GLY A 58 -5.87 -2.40 4.35
CA GLY A 58 -7.17 -2.11 4.99
C GLY A 58 -7.37 -0.64 5.35
N GLU A 59 -6.28 0.08 5.64
CA GLU A 59 -6.27 1.49 6.06
C GLU A 59 -6.41 2.48 4.90
N LEU A 60 -6.23 2.00 3.66
CA LEU A 60 -6.33 2.84 2.47
C LEU A 60 -7.78 3.22 2.15
N SER A 61 -7.92 4.36 1.48
CA SER A 61 -9.17 4.71 0.81
C SER A 61 -9.32 3.85 -0.44
N GLY A 62 -10.46 3.18 -0.59
CA GLY A 62 -10.71 2.31 -1.74
C GLY A 62 -10.81 3.10 -3.04
N VAL A 63 -10.16 2.61 -4.09
CA VAL A 63 -10.34 3.10 -5.47
C VAL A 63 -11.37 2.24 -6.19
N GLU A 64 -12.18 2.90 -6.99
CA GLU A 64 -13.27 2.24 -7.72
C GLU A 64 -12.89 2.06 -9.19
N PRO A 65 -12.87 0.82 -9.70
CA PRO A 65 -12.80 0.55 -11.12
C PRO A 65 -13.93 1.23 -11.86
N THR A 66 -13.68 1.66 -13.09
CA THR A 66 -14.76 2.05 -14.00
C THR A 66 -15.70 0.86 -14.28
N ALA A 67 -16.88 1.12 -14.85
CA ALA A 67 -17.76 0.04 -15.33
C ALA A 67 -17.09 -0.88 -16.37
N GLY A 68 -16.00 -0.42 -17.01
CA GLY A 68 -15.15 -1.21 -17.90
C GLY A 68 -14.10 -2.07 -17.17
N GLY A 69 -14.02 -2.00 -15.85
CA GLY A 69 -13.00 -2.67 -15.05
C GLY A 69 -11.64 -2.00 -15.05
N PHE A 70 -11.52 -0.73 -15.45
CA PHE A 70 -10.23 -0.03 -15.49
C PHE A 70 -10.03 0.91 -14.30
N VAL A 71 -8.83 0.88 -13.71
CA VAL A 71 -8.33 1.86 -12.74
C VAL A 71 -7.05 2.49 -13.29
N SER A 72 -7.06 3.80 -13.57
CA SER A 72 -5.89 4.52 -14.08
C SER A 72 -4.72 4.56 -13.09
N SER A 73 -3.48 4.67 -13.57
CA SER A 73 -2.30 4.91 -12.73
C SER A 73 -2.46 6.10 -11.79
N ALA A 74 -3.10 7.20 -12.22
CA ALA A 74 -3.34 8.36 -11.35
C ALA A 74 -4.18 8.00 -10.12
N LYS A 75 -5.24 7.19 -10.29
CA LYS A 75 -6.06 6.68 -9.18
C LYS A 75 -5.27 5.70 -8.31
N LEU A 76 -4.51 4.78 -8.90
CA LEU A 76 -3.67 3.84 -8.15
C LEU A 76 -2.64 4.58 -7.29
N ASN A 77 -2.00 5.61 -7.83
CA ASN A 77 -1.02 6.43 -7.11
C ASN A 77 -1.65 7.31 -6.03
N ALA A 78 -2.87 7.79 -6.25
CA ALA A 78 -3.58 8.62 -5.27
C ALA A 78 -4.18 7.82 -4.11
N GLY A 79 -4.67 6.60 -4.38
CA GLY A 79 -5.33 5.73 -3.39
C GLY A 79 -4.47 4.57 -2.88
N GLY A 80 -3.23 4.46 -3.37
CA GLY A 80 -2.30 3.39 -3.08
C GLY A 80 -0.90 3.92 -2.75
N TYR A 81 0.06 3.02 -2.65
CA TYR A 81 1.47 3.37 -2.46
C TYR A 81 2.39 2.28 -3.05
N ALA A 82 3.67 2.64 -3.21
CA ALA A 82 4.71 1.69 -3.60
C ALA A 82 5.33 1.01 -2.37
N ILE A 83 5.59 -0.28 -2.48
CA ILE A 83 6.39 -1.05 -1.52
C ILE A 83 7.87 -0.76 -1.80
N THR A 84 8.54 -0.08 -0.86
CA THR A 84 9.90 0.44 -1.07
C THR A 84 10.99 -0.44 -0.48
N ASP A 85 10.65 -1.43 0.33
CA ASP A 85 11.57 -2.29 1.09
C ASP A 85 11.83 -3.65 0.41
N LEU A 86 11.66 -3.74 -0.91
CA LEU A 86 11.88 -4.98 -1.66
C LEU A 86 13.30 -5.53 -1.45
N THR A 87 13.40 -6.83 -1.18
CA THR A 87 14.67 -7.55 -1.09
C THR A 87 15.37 -7.61 -2.46
N PRO A 88 16.67 -7.96 -2.53
CA PRO A 88 17.34 -8.14 -3.82
C PRO A 88 16.67 -9.18 -4.73
N ALA A 89 16.13 -10.27 -4.17
CA ALA A 89 15.41 -11.30 -4.94
C ALA A 89 14.06 -10.77 -5.47
N GLU A 90 13.29 -10.08 -4.63
CA GLU A 90 12.02 -9.44 -5.02
C GLU A 90 12.23 -8.36 -6.10
N LYS A 91 13.31 -7.58 -5.99
CA LYS A 91 13.72 -6.62 -7.04
C LYS A 91 14.06 -7.32 -8.35
N ALA A 92 14.71 -8.48 -8.30
CA ALA A 92 15.00 -9.26 -9.51
C ALA A 92 13.72 -9.80 -10.16
N LEU A 93 12.72 -10.22 -9.39
CA LEU A 93 11.40 -10.59 -9.91
C LEU A 93 10.70 -9.38 -10.56
N ALA A 94 10.65 -8.24 -9.87
CA ALA A 94 10.06 -7.01 -10.40
C ALA A 94 10.75 -6.55 -11.70
N GLN A 95 12.08 -6.72 -11.79
CA GLN A 95 12.84 -6.42 -13.01
C GLN A 95 12.45 -7.36 -14.16
N GLN A 96 12.34 -8.67 -13.92
CA GLN A 96 11.90 -9.63 -14.95
C GLN A 96 10.49 -9.31 -15.47
N VAL A 97 9.58 -8.88 -14.60
CA VAL A 97 8.25 -8.41 -14.99
C VAL A 97 8.32 -7.15 -15.86
N THR A 98 9.17 -6.19 -15.46
CA THR A 98 9.41 -4.95 -16.20
C THR A 98 9.93 -5.24 -17.61
N ASP A 99 10.91 -6.16 -17.72
CA ASP A 99 11.52 -6.63 -18.97
C ASP A 99 10.55 -7.46 -19.84
N GLY A 100 9.35 -7.73 -19.33
CA GLY A 100 8.29 -8.42 -20.06
C GLY A 100 8.49 -9.93 -20.15
N LEU A 101 9.28 -10.51 -19.25
CA LEU A 101 9.47 -11.97 -19.17
C LEU A 101 8.27 -12.68 -18.54
N ASP A 102 7.45 -11.96 -17.77
CA ASP A 102 6.24 -12.48 -17.14
C ASP A 102 5.08 -12.57 -18.15
N LYS A 103 5.01 -13.65 -18.93
CA LYS A 103 3.95 -13.80 -19.96
C LYS A 103 2.61 -14.25 -19.40
N SER A 104 2.61 -14.94 -18.26
CA SER A 104 1.41 -15.53 -17.66
C SER A 104 0.90 -14.77 -16.43
N GLY A 105 1.69 -13.86 -15.85
CA GLY A 105 1.41 -13.24 -14.56
C GLY A 105 2.06 -13.98 -13.38
N ALA A 106 2.67 -15.14 -13.62
CA ALA A 106 3.23 -15.99 -12.56
C ALA A 106 4.35 -15.30 -11.77
N LEU A 107 5.22 -14.52 -12.42
CA LEU A 107 6.29 -13.81 -11.69
C LEU A 107 5.71 -12.68 -10.83
N THR A 108 4.63 -12.06 -11.28
CA THR A 108 3.92 -11.04 -10.48
C THR A 108 3.23 -11.67 -9.27
N GLU A 109 2.53 -12.79 -9.45
CA GLU A 109 1.94 -13.57 -8.34
C GLU A 109 3.03 -14.02 -7.34
N GLU A 110 4.16 -14.54 -7.83
CA GLU A 110 5.30 -14.93 -6.97
C GLU A 110 5.87 -13.76 -6.18
N LEU A 111 6.04 -12.60 -6.80
CA LEU A 111 6.52 -11.40 -6.12
C LEU A 111 5.57 -10.95 -5.01
N VAL A 112 4.26 -10.89 -5.30
CA VAL A 112 3.24 -10.48 -4.32
C VAL A 112 3.19 -11.47 -3.15
N GLU A 113 3.28 -12.77 -3.43
CA GLU A 113 3.33 -13.81 -2.41
C GLU A 113 4.58 -13.68 -1.53
N SER A 114 5.75 -13.51 -2.14
CA SER A 114 7.04 -13.36 -1.43
C SER A 114 7.01 -12.17 -0.47
N VAL A 115 6.55 -11.01 -0.94
CA VAL A 115 6.43 -9.79 -0.10
C VAL A 115 5.40 -10.00 1.00
N SER A 116 4.25 -10.59 0.70
CA SER A 116 3.17 -10.81 1.68
C SER A 116 3.62 -11.71 2.83
N GLN A 117 4.24 -12.85 2.52
CA GLN A 117 4.74 -13.79 3.52
C GLN A 117 5.85 -13.17 4.37
N ARG A 118 6.80 -12.46 3.74
CA ARG A 118 7.87 -11.74 4.45
C ARG A 118 7.31 -10.68 5.41
N GLN A 119 6.22 -10.02 5.04
CA GLN A 119 5.51 -9.05 5.86
C GLN A 119 4.54 -9.70 6.87
N GLY A 120 4.57 -11.03 7.02
CA GLY A 120 3.88 -11.76 8.08
C GLY A 120 2.43 -12.13 7.76
N LEU A 121 1.99 -11.99 6.50
CA LEU A 121 0.68 -12.48 6.09
C LEU A 121 0.70 -14.01 5.95
N LYS A 122 -0.37 -14.65 6.42
CA LYS A 122 -0.58 -16.09 6.22
C LYS A 122 -1.50 -16.32 5.03
N SER A 123 -0.99 -17.02 4.03
CA SER A 123 -1.75 -17.48 2.86
C SER A 123 -2.78 -18.53 3.26
N LEU A 124 -3.98 -18.41 2.70
CA LEU A 124 -5.09 -19.32 2.92
C LEU A 124 -5.33 -20.13 1.65
N GLU A 125 -5.23 -21.44 1.77
CA GLU A 125 -5.29 -22.35 0.63
C GLU A 125 -6.72 -22.51 0.09
N GLY A 126 -6.80 -22.83 -1.20
CA GLY A 126 -8.07 -23.12 -1.90
C GLY A 126 -8.83 -21.90 -2.40
N GLY A 127 -8.15 -20.78 -2.67
CA GLY A 127 -8.72 -19.57 -3.26
C GLY A 127 -8.99 -19.63 -4.78
N LYS A 128 -8.58 -20.71 -5.45
CA LYS A 128 -8.76 -20.93 -6.89
C LYS A 128 -9.63 -22.16 -7.20
N TYR A 129 -10.29 -22.16 -8.35
CA TYR A 129 -11.07 -23.29 -8.90
C TYR A 129 -10.80 -23.50 -10.39
N GLY A 130 -10.91 -24.76 -10.86
CA GLY A 130 -10.58 -25.13 -12.23
C GLY A 130 -9.10 -24.86 -12.55
N SER A 131 -8.78 -24.45 -13.79
CA SER A 131 -7.39 -24.35 -14.25
C SER A 131 -6.64 -23.09 -13.80
N ASN A 132 -7.32 -21.94 -13.60
CA ASN A 132 -6.72 -20.72 -13.03
C ASN A 132 -7.79 -19.64 -12.74
N ASN A 133 -8.94 -20.00 -12.16
CA ASN A 133 -9.99 -19.01 -11.84
C ASN A 133 -10.05 -18.78 -10.33
N GLY A 134 -10.50 -17.60 -9.92
CA GLY A 134 -10.71 -17.25 -8.52
C GLY A 134 -9.79 -16.14 -8.07
N PHE A 135 -9.35 -16.20 -6.83
CA PHE A 135 -8.48 -15.21 -6.22
C PHE A 135 -7.00 -15.56 -6.47
N ASP A 136 -6.18 -14.58 -6.83
CA ASP A 136 -4.73 -14.82 -6.91
C ASP A 136 -4.15 -15.08 -5.53
N HIS A 137 -4.52 -14.24 -4.57
CA HIS A 137 -4.08 -14.39 -3.19
C HIS A 137 -5.23 -14.18 -2.21
N VAL A 138 -5.23 -14.99 -1.15
CA VAL A 138 -6.11 -14.84 0.01
C VAL A 138 -5.25 -14.92 1.27
N TYR A 139 -5.31 -13.89 2.10
CA TYR A 139 -4.53 -13.81 3.33
C TYR A 139 -5.43 -13.56 4.54
N MET A 140 -5.04 -14.13 5.67
CA MET A 140 -5.50 -13.63 6.97
C MET A 140 -4.57 -12.49 7.42
N SER A 141 -5.14 -11.37 7.88
CA SER A 141 -4.35 -10.31 8.52
C SER A 141 -3.64 -10.84 9.76
N ALA A 142 -2.49 -10.26 10.11
CA ALA A 142 -1.70 -10.72 11.25
C ALA A 142 -2.47 -10.69 12.59
N ASP A 143 -3.45 -9.79 12.73
CA ASP A 143 -4.31 -9.70 13.92
C ASP A 143 -5.53 -10.65 13.88
N GLY A 144 -5.71 -11.40 12.79
CA GLY A 144 -6.80 -12.36 12.60
C GLY A 144 -8.18 -11.74 12.38
N LYS A 145 -8.29 -10.42 12.18
CA LYS A 145 -9.58 -9.71 12.12
C LYS A 145 -10.11 -9.51 10.70
N SER A 146 -9.21 -9.40 9.72
CA SER A 146 -9.55 -9.09 8.34
C SER A 146 -9.02 -10.17 7.42
N VAL A 147 -9.76 -10.40 6.33
CA VAL A 147 -9.28 -11.25 5.23
C VAL A 147 -8.95 -10.34 4.06
N ILE A 148 -7.76 -10.50 3.50
CA ILE A 148 -7.27 -9.71 2.37
C ILE A 148 -7.33 -10.60 1.13
N VAL A 149 -7.98 -10.12 0.08
CA VAL A 149 -7.96 -10.73 -1.25
C VAL A 149 -7.25 -9.77 -2.19
N LEU A 150 -6.18 -10.25 -2.83
CA LEU A 150 -5.43 -9.47 -3.81
C LEU A 150 -5.50 -10.12 -5.18
N ASP A 151 -5.66 -9.26 -6.18
CA ASP A 151 -5.51 -9.60 -7.59
C ASP A 151 -4.14 -9.06 -8.05
N SER A 152 -3.33 -9.91 -8.66
CA SER A 152 -1.95 -9.60 -9.04
C SER A 152 -1.90 -9.07 -10.47
N LYS A 153 -1.29 -7.90 -10.69
CA LYS A 153 -1.29 -7.25 -12.02
C LYS A 153 0.06 -6.73 -12.47
N GLN A 154 0.34 -6.93 -13.74
CA GLN A 154 1.32 -6.13 -14.46
C GLN A 154 0.65 -4.82 -14.87
N ILE A 155 1.09 -3.71 -14.29
CA ILE A 155 0.47 -2.40 -14.47
C ILE A 155 1.16 -1.68 -15.63
N THR A 156 0.36 -1.19 -16.59
CA THR A 156 0.83 -0.38 -17.72
C THR A 156 -0.20 0.72 -17.98
N GLY A 157 0.00 1.89 -17.39
CA GLY A 157 -0.97 3.00 -17.43
C GLY A 157 -2.21 2.82 -16.53
N GLY A 158 -2.39 1.64 -15.92
CA GLY A 158 -3.44 1.33 -14.96
C GLY A 158 -3.59 -0.17 -14.72
N GLY A 159 -4.53 -0.53 -13.85
CA GLY A 159 -4.98 -1.89 -13.60
C GLY A 159 -6.27 -2.21 -14.37
N SER A 160 -6.31 -3.38 -15.00
CA SER A 160 -7.46 -3.88 -15.75
C SER A 160 -8.03 -5.14 -15.10
N PHE A 161 -9.31 -5.05 -14.75
CA PHE A 161 -10.12 -6.08 -14.14
C PHE A 161 -11.09 -6.62 -15.19
N SER A 162 -11.11 -7.94 -15.35
CA SER A 162 -11.97 -8.58 -16.35
C SER A 162 -13.46 -8.37 -16.04
N ARG A 163 -14.31 -8.59 -17.04
CA ARG A 163 -15.77 -8.60 -16.88
C ARG A 163 -16.30 -9.91 -17.39
N ASP A 164 -17.26 -10.48 -16.68
CA ASP A 164 -17.98 -11.66 -17.17
C ASP A 164 -19.09 -11.28 -18.17
N ALA A 165 -19.77 -12.30 -18.71
CA ALA A 165 -20.85 -12.12 -19.68
C ALA A 165 -22.06 -11.33 -19.16
N ASN A 166 -22.17 -11.15 -17.84
CA ASN A 166 -23.21 -10.36 -17.18
C ASN A 166 -22.68 -9.00 -16.70
N GLU A 167 -21.56 -8.53 -17.29
CA GLU A 167 -20.90 -7.27 -16.97
C GLU A 167 -20.41 -7.15 -15.52
N VAL A 168 -20.27 -8.26 -14.80
CA VAL A 168 -19.74 -8.24 -13.43
C VAL A 168 -18.22 -8.09 -13.48
N VAL A 169 -17.73 -6.97 -12.96
CA VAL A 169 -16.32 -6.59 -12.91
C VAL A 169 -15.59 -7.42 -11.84
N GLN A 170 -14.43 -7.97 -12.19
CA GLN A 170 -13.53 -8.68 -11.28
C GLN A 170 -13.21 -7.83 -10.04
N MET A 171 -13.14 -8.45 -8.86
CA MET A 171 -12.99 -7.81 -7.54
C MET A 171 -14.18 -6.98 -7.04
N SER A 172 -15.29 -6.88 -7.78
CA SER A 172 -16.57 -6.39 -7.21
C SER A 172 -17.17 -7.40 -6.21
N ASP A 173 -18.08 -6.96 -5.35
CA ASP A 173 -18.74 -7.86 -4.38
C ASP A 173 -19.50 -8.99 -5.09
N SER A 174 -20.22 -8.68 -6.16
CA SER A 174 -20.92 -9.69 -6.97
C SER A 174 -19.96 -10.67 -7.64
N TRP A 175 -18.74 -10.25 -7.98
CA TRP A 175 -17.72 -11.16 -8.50
C TRP A 175 -17.19 -12.09 -7.41
N VAL A 176 -16.91 -11.56 -6.21
CA VAL A 176 -16.47 -12.35 -5.06
C VAL A 176 -17.51 -13.43 -4.72
N GLU A 177 -18.80 -13.08 -4.71
CA GLU A 177 -19.90 -14.02 -4.47
C GLU A 177 -19.94 -15.14 -5.51
N LYS A 178 -19.73 -14.81 -6.79
CA LYS A 178 -19.66 -15.80 -7.87
C LYS A 178 -18.46 -16.74 -7.71
N VAL A 179 -17.30 -16.22 -7.29
CA VAL A 179 -16.12 -17.04 -7.01
C VAL A 179 -16.40 -17.97 -5.84
N LEU A 180 -16.91 -17.47 -4.72
CA LEU A 180 -17.29 -18.28 -3.55
C LEU A 180 -18.25 -19.41 -3.91
N GLY A 181 -19.23 -19.16 -4.79
CA GLY A 181 -20.16 -20.18 -5.28
C GLY A 181 -19.52 -21.35 -6.04
N ARG A 182 -18.24 -21.23 -6.42
CA ARG A 182 -17.47 -22.25 -7.17
C ARG A 182 -16.29 -22.83 -6.42
N LEU A 183 -15.84 -22.20 -5.32
CA LEU A 183 -14.75 -22.72 -4.51
C LEU A 183 -15.18 -23.97 -3.73
N ASP A 184 -14.19 -24.78 -3.35
CA ASP A 184 -14.40 -25.86 -2.39
C ASP A 184 -14.79 -25.26 -1.03
N LYS A 185 -16.01 -25.55 -0.56
CA LYS A 185 -16.55 -25.05 0.69
C LYS A 185 -15.77 -25.51 1.93
N SER A 186 -14.97 -26.57 1.79
CA SER A 186 -14.13 -27.06 2.88
C SER A 186 -12.80 -26.30 3.00
N SER A 187 -12.39 -25.55 1.98
CA SER A 187 -11.12 -24.83 1.93
C SER A 187 -11.01 -23.71 2.97
N GLU A 188 -9.78 -23.37 3.35
CA GLU A 188 -9.49 -22.27 4.28
C GLU A 188 -9.91 -20.93 3.67
N ALA A 189 -9.56 -20.70 2.40
CA ALA A 189 -9.90 -19.49 1.69
C ALA A 189 -11.41 -19.26 1.59
N TYR A 190 -12.20 -20.28 1.19
CA TYR A 190 -13.66 -20.15 1.13
C TYR A 190 -14.22 -19.70 2.48
N LYS A 191 -13.89 -20.43 3.56
CA LYS A 191 -14.44 -20.16 4.90
C LYS A 191 -14.08 -18.77 5.39
N ALA A 192 -12.83 -18.34 5.14
CA ALA A 192 -12.36 -17.04 5.57
C ALA A 192 -13.01 -15.90 4.79
N VAL A 193 -13.04 -16.00 3.46
CA VAL A 193 -13.62 -14.95 2.59
C VAL A 193 -15.13 -14.85 2.79
N ASP A 194 -15.84 -15.98 2.87
CA ASP A 194 -17.30 -15.99 3.11
C ASP A 194 -17.65 -15.29 4.43
N LYS A 195 -16.97 -15.66 5.53
CA LYS A 195 -17.15 -15.03 6.84
C LYS A 195 -16.77 -13.55 6.85
N ALA A 196 -15.66 -13.19 6.20
CA ALA A 196 -15.19 -11.80 6.12
C ALA A 196 -16.13 -10.90 5.29
N ARG A 197 -16.79 -11.48 4.28
CA ARG A 197 -17.83 -10.79 3.51
C ARG A 197 -19.05 -10.52 4.38
N GLU A 198 -19.52 -11.53 5.12
CA GLU A 198 -20.71 -11.42 5.99
C GLU A 198 -20.55 -10.41 7.13
N ASN A 199 -19.35 -10.31 7.71
CA ASN A 199 -19.07 -9.41 8.84
C ASN A 199 -18.50 -8.04 8.41
N GLY A 200 -18.32 -7.80 7.10
CA GLY A 200 -17.76 -6.56 6.57
C GLY A 200 -16.26 -6.36 6.82
N SER A 201 -15.49 -7.41 7.09
CA SER A 201 -14.03 -7.35 7.29
C SER A 201 -13.20 -7.85 6.09
N LEU A 202 -13.85 -8.10 4.95
CA LEU A 202 -13.17 -8.41 3.69
C LEU A 202 -12.51 -7.15 3.10
N VAL A 203 -11.21 -7.22 2.88
CA VAL A 203 -10.43 -6.18 2.19
C VAL A 203 -10.02 -6.70 0.82
N LYS A 204 -10.42 -5.98 -0.22
CA LYS A 204 -10.10 -6.31 -1.61
C LYS A 204 -9.06 -5.34 -2.13
N GLY A 205 -8.15 -5.81 -2.97
CA GLY A 205 -7.06 -4.99 -3.45
C GLY A 205 -6.44 -5.47 -4.74
N VAL A 206 -5.57 -4.61 -5.27
CA VAL A 206 -4.63 -4.97 -6.34
C VAL A 206 -3.23 -4.74 -5.82
N ALA A 207 -2.36 -5.70 -6.08
CA ALA A 207 -0.92 -5.57 -5.93
C ALA A 207 -0.28 -5.85 -7.28
N GLY A 208 0.69 -5.04 -7.70
CA GLY A 208 1.18 -5.17 -9.06
C GLY A 208 2.43 -4.39 -9.38
N VAL A 209 3.22 -4.89 -10.32
CA VAL A 209 4.42 -4.21 -10.79
C VAL A 209 4.03 -3.17 -11.83
N ASP A 210 4.30 -1.90 -11.56
CA ASP A 210 4.29 -0.86 -12.57
C ASP A 210 5.49 -1.05 -13.50
N ARG A 211 5.22 -1.50 -14.73
CA ARG A 211 6.25 -1.80 -15.72
C ARG A 211 7.00 -0.58 -16.23
N SER A 212 6.55 0.64 -15.91
CA SER A 212 7.29 1.86 -16.24
C SER A 212 8.36 2.21 -15.21
N SER A 213 8.11 1.89 -13.93
CA SER A 213 8.97 2.28 -12.80
C SER A 213 9.67 1.09 -12.13
N GLY A 214 9.20 -0.14 -12.37
CA GLY A 214 9.64 -1.35 -11.67
C GLY A 214 9.13 -1.45 -10.22
N GLN A 215 8.28 -0.53 -9.78
CA GLN A 215 7.76 -0.51 -8.42
C GLN A 215 6.62 -1.51 -8.24
N LEU A 216 6.62 -2.23 -7.11
CA LEU A 216 5.44 -2.96 -6.64
C LEU A 216 4.48 -1.96 -5.99
N ILE A 217 3.32 -1.73 -6.61
CA ILE A 217 2.27 -0.84 -6.14
C ILE A 217 1.16 -1.67 -5.50
N ILE A 218 0.58 -1.15 -4.42
CA ILE A 218 -0.64 -1.70 -3.81
C ILE A 218 -1.72 -0.63 -3.72
N ALA A 219 -2.96 -1.01 -4.00
CA ALA A 219 -4.13 -0.16 -3.80
C ALA A 219 -5.34 -0.98 -3.34
N LYS A 220 -6.12 -0.40 -2.41
CA LYS A 220 -7.40 -0.99 -1.97
C LYS A 220 -8.47 -0.78 -3.03
N LEU A 221 -9.25 -1.80 -3.33
CA LEU A 221 -10.41 -1.73 -4.22
C LEU A 221 -11.70 -1.60 -3.41
N LYS A 222 -12.68 -0.91 -3.98
CA LYS A 222 -14.06 -0.92 -3.47
C LYS A 222 -14.82 -2.16 -3.92
#